data_AF-A0A2C6BUG2-F1
#
_entry.id   AF-A0A2C6BUG2-F1
#
_cell.length_a   1.000
_cell.length_b   1.000
_cell.length_c   1.000
_cell.angle_alpha   90.00
_cell.angle_beta   90.00
_cell.angle_gamma   90.00
#
_symmetry.space_group_name_H-M   'P 1'
#
loop_
_entity.id
_entity.type
_entity.pdbx_description
1 polymer ?
#
loop_
_entity_poly.entity_id
_entity_poly.type
_entity_poly.pdbx_seq_one_letter_code
_entity_poly.pdbx_strand_id
1 'polypeptide(L)'
;IGHALLASTDKQLSGGEVKLRFESRFQQEFLYRDAKQELGLEEGQAYSWQKIDYHLNCSLTVGSLAKAAHHLSAGKHNDEPFSIADIKTMYVNENIALRIIRGCGIDADSPIIRKLLPKIRKIGQRRA
;
A
#
# COMPACT_ATOMS: atom_id res chain seq x y z
N ILE A 1 33.73 -16.49 2.96
CA ILE A 1 32.50 -17.32 3.01
C ILE A 1 31.90 -17.10 4.39
N GLY A 2 30.72 -16.48 4.47
CA GLY A 2 30.09 -16.14 5.76
C GLY A 2 29.26 -17.31 6.29
N HIS A 3 29.33 -17.57 7.60
CA HIS A 3 28.42 -18.49 8.27
C HIS A 3 27.26 -17.67 8.89
N ALA A 4 26.04 -18.22 8.85
CA ALA A 4 24.87 -17.64 9.50
C ALA A 4 24.37 -18.58 10.61
N LEU A 5 24.18 -18.04 11.81
CA LEU A 5 23.60 -18.76 12.94
C LEU A 5 22.10 -18.43 13.03
N LEU A 6 21.25 -19.43 12.82
CA LEU A 6 19.80 -19.31 12.94
C LEU A 6 19.32 -20.20 14.08
N ALA A 7 18.41 -19.68 14.90
CA ALA A 7 17.83 -20.39 16.03
C ALA A 7 16.32 -20.23 16.07
N SER A 8 15.62 -21.23 16.59
CA SER A 8 14.18 -21.25 16.79
C SER A 8 13.87 -21.87 18.14
N THR A 9 12.83 -21.38 18.82
CA THR A 9 12.27 -22.02 20.02
C THR A 9 11.38 -23.21 19.68
N ASP A 10 10.87 -23.27 18.45
CA ASP A 10 10.09 -24.39 17.94
C ASP A 10 11.02 -25.54 17.54
N LYS A 11 10.95 -26.63 18.32
CA LYS A 11 11.75 -27.85 18.14
C LYS A 11 11.24 -28.75 17.00
N GLN A 12 10.06 -28.49 16.45
CA GLN A 12 9.49 -29.28 15.36
C GLN A 12 9.95 -28.80 13.99
N LEU A 13 10.51 -27.59 13.89
CA LEU A 13 11.00 -27.04 12.62
C LEU A 13 12.31 -27.71 12.20
N SER A 14 12.34 -28.16 10.95
CA SER A 14 13.59 -28.54 10.30
C SER A 14 14.52 -27.32 10.10
N GLY A 15 15.81 -27.56 9.93
CA GLY A 15 16.76 -26.48 9.64
C GLY A 15 16.42 -25.69 8.37
N GLY A 16 15.86 -26.36 7.35
CA GLY A 16 15.38 -25.72 6.12
C GLY A 16 14.19 -24.79 6.36
N GLU A 17 13.26 -25.18 7.24
CA GLU A 17 12.11 -24.36 7.61
C GLU A 17 12.48 -23.14 8.44
N VAL A 18 13.46 -23.26 9.34
CA VAL A 18 14.01 -22.12 10.09
C VAL A 18 14.64 -21.13 9.12
N LYS A 19 15.44 -21.62 8.16
CA LYS A 19 16.05 -20.79 7.11
C LYS A 19 14.99 -20.07 6.27
N LEU A 20 13.98 -20.80 5.76
CA LEU A 20 12.93 -20.24 4.92
C LEU A 20 12.16 -19.13 5.65
N ARG A 21 11.78 -19.33 6.91
CA ARG A 21 11.08 -18.32 7.72
C ARG A 21 11.95 -17.08 7.94
N PHE A 22 13.24 -17.27 8.24
CA PHE A 22 14.17 -16.15 8.41
C PHE A 22 14.33 -15.35 7.13
N GLU A 23 14.48 -16.00 5.97
CA GLU A 23 14.57 -15.35 4.66
C GLU A 23 13.26 -14.63 4.30
N SER A 24 12.12 -15.22 4.66
CA SER A 24 10.80 -14.60 4.46
C SER A 24 10.59 -13.35 5.32
N ARG A 25 11.37 -13.14 6.39
CA ARG A 25 11.28 -11.94 7.24
C ARG A 25 11.45 -10.65 6.45
N PHE A 26 12.26 -10.66 5.38
CA PHE A 26 12.47 -9.47 4.55
C PHE A 26 11.17 -8.92 3.94
N GLN A 27 10.11 -9.73 3.86
CA GLN A 27 8.81 -9.28 3.38
C GLN A 27 8.24 -8.11 4.21
N GLN A 28 8.57 -8.03 5.50
CA GLN A 28 8.12 -6.93 6.36
C GLN A 28 8.73 -5.57 5.94
N GLU A 29 9.91 -5.57 5.31
CA GLU A 29 10.59 -4.34 4.89
C GLU A 29 9.83 -3.65 3.76
N PHE A 30 9.10 -4.41 2.93
CA PHE A 30 8.21 -3.83 1.92
C PHE A 30 7.04 -3.09 2.57
N LEU A 31 6.45 -3.64 3.63
CA LEU A 31 5.37 -2.96 4.38
C LEU A 31 5.85 -1.62 4.94
N TYR A 32 7.02 -1.61 5.59
CA TYR A 32 7.56 -0.35 6.14
C TYR A 32 7.96 0.63 5.04
N ARG A 33 8.56 0.16 3.94
CA ARG A 33 8.91 1.02 2.80
C ARG A 33 7.67 1.70 2.23
N ASP A 34 6.64 0.92 1.93
CA ASP A 34 5.37 1.40 1.38
C ASP A 34 4.69 2.39 2.34
N ALA A 35 4.69 2.09 3.64
CA ALA A 35 4.10 2.99 4.63
C ALA A 35 4.84 4.32 4.75
N LYS A 36 6.18 4.30 4.74
CA LYS A 36 7.02 5.51 4.76
C LYS A 36 6.85 6.35 3.51
N GLN A 37 6.94 5.72 2.34
CA GLN A 37 6.96 6.44 1.06
C GLN A 37 5.57 6.91 0.64
N GLU A 38 4.53 6.13 0.93
CA GLU A 38 3.22 6.36 0.33
C GLU A 38 2.10 6.65 1.34
N LEU A 39 2.24 6.25 2.60
CA LEU A 39 1.18 6.34 3.62
C LEU A 39 1.51 7.28 4.79
N GLY A 40 2.54 8.10 4.63
CA GLY A 40 2.88 9.19 5.56
C GLY A 40 3.37 8.73 6.93
N LEU A 41 3.92 7.52 7.07
CA LEU A 41 4.39 6.98 8.36
C LEU A 41 5.39 7.89 9.09
N GLU A 42 6.18 8.67 8.33
CA GLU A 42 7.21 9.59 8.84
C GLU A 42 6.76 11.06 8.80
N GLU A 43 5.53 11.35 8.37
CA GLU A 43 5.02 12.72 8.24
C GLU A 43 4.43 13.25 9.56
N GLY A 44 4.11 12.36 10.51
CA GLY A 44 3.56 12.73 11.82
C GLY A 44 4.52 13.59 12.64
N GLN A 45 4.05 14.78 13.06
CA GLN A 45 4.80 15.73 13.89
C GLN A 45 4.21 15.85 15.32
N ALA A 46 3.61 14.77 15.82
CA ALA A 46 2.96 14.77 17.12
C ALA A 46 3.97 14.64 18.28
N TYR A 47 3.70 15.31 19.41
CA TYR A 47 4.57 15.30 20.59
C TYR A 47 4.05 14.43 21.76
N SER A 48 2.82 13.91 21.67
CA SER A 48 2.25 13.02 22.69
C SER A 48 2.32 11.57 22.22
N TRP A 49 2.75 10.66 23.09
CA TRP A 49 2.92 9.25 22.76
C TRP A 49 1.67 8.62 22.17
N GLN A 50 0.47 8.97 22.66
CA GLN A 50 -0.81 8.43 22.18
C GLN A 50 -1.08 8.81 20.71
N LYS A 51 -0.73 10.03 20.32
CA LYS A 51 -0.91 10.51 18.94
C LYS A 51 0.10 9.88 18.01
N ILE A 52 1.34 9.68 18.46
CA ILE A 52 2.37 8.96 17.70
C ILE A 52 1.92 7.52 17.48
N ASP A 53 1.50 6.84 18.55
CA ASP A 53 1.00 5.45 18.49
C ASP A 53 -0.17 5.34 17.51
N TYR A 54 -1.16 6.22 17.62
CA TYR A 54 -2.29 6.25 16.69
C TYR A 54 -1.85 6.49 15.24
N HIS A 55 -0.96 7.45 15.00
CA HIS A 55 -0.47 7.78 13.66
C HIS A 55 0.24 6.58 13.00
N LEU A 56 1.17 5.94 13.73
CA LEU A 56 1.91 4.79 13.24
C LEU A 56 0.98 3.62 12.91
N ASN A 57 0.06 3.29 13.82
CA ASN A 57 -0.92 2.23 13.61
C ASN A 57 -1.86 2.54 12.45
N CYS A 58 -2.31 3.78 12.31
CA CYS A 58 -3.18 4.21 11.23
C CYS A 58 -2.47 4.06 9.86
N SER A 59 -1.25 4.58 9.71
CA SER A 59 -0.48 4.48 8.46
C SER A 59 -0.24 3.03 8.03
N LEU A 60 0.12 2.14 8.97
CA LEU A 60 0.30 0.71 8.67
C LEU A 60 -1.04 0.00 8.36
N THR A 61 -2.11 0.36 9.07
CA THR A 61 -3.45 -0.21 8.86
C THR A 61 -4.00 0.14 7.49
N VAL A 62 -3.82 1.38 7.04
CA VAL A 62 -4.25 1.83 5.70
C VAL A 62 -3.62 0.97 4.59
N GLY A 63 -2.34 0.59 4.72
CA GLY A 63 -1.69 -0.29 3.75
C GLY A 63 -2.35 -1.67 3.67
N SER A 64 -2.70 -2.24 4.82
CA SER A 64 -3.40 -3.52 4.92
C SER A 64 -4.81 -3.45 4.33
N LEU A 65 -5.55 -2.38 4.64
CA LEU A 65 -6.89 -2.13 4.09
C LEU A 65 -6.85 -1.95 2.58
N ALA A 66 -5.88 -1.19 2.05
CA ALA A 66 -5.71 -0.99 0.62
C ALA A 66 -5.44 -2.32 -0.10
N LYS A 67 -4.58 -3.18 0.47
CA LYS A 67 -4.32 -4.52 -0.09
C LYS A 67 -5.56 -5.40 -0.06
N ALA A 68 -6.33 -5.40 1.03
CA ALA A 68 -7.58 -6.14 1.11
C ALA A 68 -8.60 -5.65 0.06
N ALA A 69 -8.77 -4.33 -0.06
CA ALA A 69 -9.78 -3.71 -0.92
C ALA A 69 -9.47 -3.77 -2.42
N HIS A 70 -8.19 -3.77 -2.80
CA HIS A 70 -7.79 -3.65 -4.21
C HIS A 70 -7.10 -4.88 -4.79
N HIS A 71 -6.58 -5.77 -3.96
CA HIS A 71 -5.77 -6.90 -4.40
C HIS A 71 -6.40 -8.23 -4.01
N LEU A 72 -6.83 -8.40 -2.75
CA LEU A 72 -7.45 -9.64 -2.29
C LEU A 72 -8.92 -9.78 -2.73
N SER A 73 -9.73 -8.74 -2.55
CA SER A 73 -11.17 -8.74 -2.92
C SER A 73 -11.44 -8.92 -4.41
N ALA A 74 -10.48 -8.55 -5.26
CA ALA A 74 -10.63 -8.56 -6.72
C ALA A 74 -10.45 -9.96 -7.34
N GLY A 75 -10.25 -11.00 -6.52
CA GLY A 75 -9.93 -12.35 -7.01
C GLY A 75 -8.59 -12.42 -7.76
N LYS A 76 -7.77 -11.36 -7.68
CA LYS A 76 -6.45 -11.24 -8.30
C LYS A 76 -5.39 -11.98 -7.50
N HIS A 77 -5.69 -13.21 -7.13
CA HIS A 77 -4.73 -14.09 -6.49
C HIS A 77 -3.78 -14.61 -7.56
N ASN A 78 -2.59 -14.00 -7.60
CA ASN A 78 -1.32 -14.48 -8.18
C ASN A 78 -0.79 -13.84 -9.47
N ASP A 79 -1.60 -13.10 -10.25
CA ASP A 79 -1.12 -12.62 -11.56
C ASP A 79 -0.68 -11.14 -11.62
N GLU A 80 -1.08 -10.30 -10.66
CA GLU A 80 -0.71 -8.87 -10.67
C GLU A 80 0.01 -8.44 -9.38
N PRO A 81 1.15 -7.75 -9.46
CA PRO A 81 1.83 -7.23 -8.28
C PRO A 81 0.99 -6.15 -7.57
N PHE A 82 1.02 -6.16 -6.24
CA PHE A 82 0.41 -5.09 -5.43
C PHE A 82 1.32 -3.86 -5.42
N SER A 83 0.75 -2.70 -5.73
CA SER A 83 1.45 -1.41 -5.74
C SER A 83 0.59 -0.36 -5.03
N ILE A 84 0.96 -0.01 -3.79
CA ILE A 84 0.26 1.04 -3.03
C ILE A 84 0.40 2.41 -3.71
N ALA A 85 1.55 2.66 -4.36
CA ALA A 85 1.81 3.88 -5.10
C ALA A 85 0.82 4.06 -6.26
N ASP A 86 0.48 2.99 -6.98
CA ASP A 86 -0.50 3.04 -8.07
C ASP A 86 -1.91 3.28 -7.56
N ILE A 87 -2.28 2.67 -6.43
CA ILE A 87 -3.59 2.89 -5.79
C ILE A 87 -3.69 4.36 -5.33
N LYS A 88 -2.66 4.88 -4.67
CA LYS A 88 -2.62 6.30 -4.27
C LYS A 88 -2.71 7.23 -5.48
N THR A 89 -1.91 6.97 -6.52
CA THR A 89 -1.93 7.76 -7.77
C THR A 89 -3.31 7.74 -8.41
N MET A 90 -3.98 6.59 -8.44
CA MET A 90 -5.34 6.44 -8.94
C MET A 90 -6.32 7.39 -8.24
N TYR A 91 -6.34 7.39 -6.90
CA TYR A 91 -7.23 8.25 -6.11
C TYR A 91 -6.84 9.73 -6.19
N VAL A 92 -5.55 10.05 -6.24
CA VAL A 92 -5.06 11.43 -6.44
C VAL A 92 -5.54 11.99 -7.78
N ASN A 93 -5.36 11.22 -8.87
CA ASN A 93 -5.79 11.63 -10.21
C ASN A 93 -7.30 11.88 -10.28
N GLU A 94 -8.09 10.96 -9.71
CA GLU A 94 -9.54 11.12 -9.65
C GLU A 94 -9.92 12.38 -8.86
N ASN A 95 -9.35 12.56 -7.68
CA ASN A 95 -9.64 13.72 -6.83
C ASN A 95 -9.30 15.05 -7.54
N ILE A 96 -8.12 15.13 -8.18
CA ILE A 96 -7.71 16.31 -8.94
C ILE A 96 -8.66 16.57 -10.11
N ALA A 97 -8.97 15.55 -10.90
CA ALA A 97 -9.86 15.71 -12.05
C ALA A 97 -11.27 16.16 -11.65
N LEU A 98 -11.86 15.54 -10.62
CA LEU A 98 -13.18 15.92 -10.11
C LEU A 98 -13.18 17.35 -9.57
N ARG A 99 -12.09 17.79 -8.92
CA ARG A 99 -11.94 19.18 -8.46
C ARG A 99 -11.90 20.17 -9.62
N ILE A 100 -11.12 19.87 -10.67
CA ILE A 100 -11.04 20.73 -11.86
C ILE A 100 -12.41 20.82 -12.55
N ILE A 101 -13.05 19.69 -12.80
CA ILE A 101 -14.37 19.63 -13.46
C ILE A 101 -15.41 20.45 -12.70
N ARG A 102 -15.48 20.27 -11.38
CA ARG A 102 -16.39 21.06 -10.52
C ARG A 102 -16.02 22.54 -10.51
N GLY A 103 -14.73 22.87 -10.50
CA GLY A 103 -14.24 24.25 -10.60
C GLY A 103 -14.62 24.94 -11.90
N CYS A 104 -14.75 24.18 -13.00
CA CYS A 104 -15.29 24.66 -14.28
C CYS A 104 -16.82 24.79 -14.31
N GLY A 105 -17.54 24.48 -13.23
CA GLY A 105 -19.00 24.48 -13.17
C GLY A 105 -19.64 23.32 -13.93
N ILE A 106 -18.88 22.28 -14.26
CA ILE A 106 -19.37 21.10 -14.99
C ILE A 106 -19.86 20.05 -13.97
N ASP A 107 -20.97 19.40 -14.29
CA ASP A 107 -21.45 18.26 -13.52
C ASP A 107 -20.48 17.07 -13.61
N ALA A 108 -19.83 16.78 -12.48
CA ALA A 108 -18.89 15.70 -12.33
C ALA A 108 -19.55 14.31 -12.38
N ASP A 109 -20.87 14.24 -12.16
CA ASP A 109 -21.65 13.00 -12.25
C ASP A 109 -22.20 12.73 -13.66
N SER A 110 -21.94 13.63 -14.61
CA SER A 110 -22.40 13.48 -15.97
C SER A 110 -21.87 12.16 -16.61
N PRO A 111 -22.65 11.54 -17.52
CA PRO A 111 -22.26 10.27 -18.15
C PRO A 111 -20.91 10.33 -18.87
N ILE A 112 -20.54 11.50 -19.41
CA ILE A 112 -19.27 11.71 -20.12
C ILE A 112 -18.10 11.60 -19.13
N ILE A 113 -18.19 12.27 -17.99
CA ILE A 113 -17.14 12.22 -16.96
C ILE A 113 -17.02 10.82 -16.38
N ARG A 114 -18.13 10.15 -16.07
CA ARG A 114 -18.12 8.76 -15.58
C ARG A 114 -17.42 7.80 -16.56
N LYS A 115 -17.60 7.99 -17.88
CA LYS A 115 -16.89 7.21 -18.90
C LYS A 115 -15.39 7.54 -18.99
N LEU A 116 -14.99 8.76 -18.63
CA LEU A 116 -13.61 9.23 -18.71
C LEU A 116 -12.79 8.86 -17.45
N LEU A 117 -13.42 8.82 -16.27
CA LEU A 117 -12.77 8.56 -14.98
C LEU A 117 -11.86 7.31 -14.97
N PRO A 118 -12.25 6.15 -15.52
CA PRO A 118 -11.36 4.97 -15.55
C PRO A 118 -10.07 5.20 -16.33
N LYS A 119 -10.06 6.10 -17.32
CA LYS A 119 -8.84 6.46 -18.07
C LYS A 119 -7.97 7.41 -17.27
N ILE A 120 -8.58 8.42 -16.65
CA ILE A 120 -7.89 9.40 -15.78
C ILE A 120 -7.20 8.70 -14.61
N ARG A 121 -7.89 7.77 -13.96
CA ARG A 121 -7.38 6.94 -12.86
C ARG A 121 -6.07 6.23 -13.18
N LYS A 122 -5.80 5.92 -14.45
CA LYS A 122 -4.60 5.17 -14.88
C LYS A 122 -3.40 6.06 -15.26
N ILE A 123 -3.55 7.38 -15.27
CA ILE A 123 -2.48 8.31 -15.65
C ILE A 123 -1.32 8.22 -14.65
N GLY A 124 -0.07 8.11 -15.15
CA GLY A 124 1.12 8.13 -14.29
C GLY A 124 1.27 6.93 -13.34
N GLN A 125 0.47 5.87 -13.52
CA GLN A 125 0.70 4.60 -12.82
C GLN A 125 2.08 4.06 -13.20
N ARG A 126 2.83 3.63 -12.19
CA ARG A 126 4.22 3.20 -12.28
C ARG A 126 4.39 1.79 -12.85
N ARG A 127 3.30 1.02 -12.98
CA ARG A 127 3.23 -0.38 -13.47
C ARG A 127 4.61 -1.02 -13.64
N ALA A 128 5.07 -1.66 -12.57
CA ALA A 128 6.13 -2.66 -12.66
C ALA A 128 5.69 -3.82 -13.56
#